data_AF-A0A3D3NXZ7-F1
#
_entry.id   AF-A0A3D3NXZ7-F1
#
_cell.length_a   1.000
_cell.length_b   1.000
_cell.length_c   1.000
_cell.angle_alpha   90.00
_cell.angle_beta   90.00
_cell.angle_gamma   90.00
#
_symmetry.space_group_name_H-M   'P 1'
#
loop_
_entity.id
_entity.type
_entity.pdbx_description
1 polymer ?
#
loop_
_entity_poly.entity_id
_entity_poly.type
_entity_poly.pdbx_seq_one_letter_code
_entity_poly.pdbx_strand_id
1 'polypeptide(L)' 'VAESDDMESILDFARGLEGQLTAAIHGTPDDLREHAALIRILERKAGRIIFNGFGTGIEPCPSMHHGG' A
#
# COMPACT_ATOMS: atom_id res chain seq x y z
N VAL A 1 7.66 -2.71 -14.39
CA VAL A 1 7.09 -1.46 -13.88
C VAL A 1 5.81 -1.22 -14.64
N ALA A 2 4.69 -1.02 -13.96
CA ALA A 2 3.45 -0.55 -14.56
C ALA A 2 3.37 0.96 -14.31
N GLU A 3 2.98 1.71 -15.33
CA GLU A 3 2.88 3.18 -15.30
C GLU A 3 1.46 3.58 -15.65
N SER A 4 0.95 4.63 -15.00
CA SER A 4 -0.36 5.21 -15.27
C SER A 4 -0.30 6.71 -14.99
N ASP A 5 -0.82 7.50 -15.93
CA ASP A 5 -0.99 8.95 -15.79
C ASP A 5 -2.31 9.33 -15.11
N ASP A 6 -3.14 8.32 -14.79
CA ASP A 6 -4.47 8.50 -14.24
C ASP A 6 -4.63 7.73 -12.92
N MET A 7 -5.21 8.43 -11.94
CA MET A 7 -5.43 7.89 -10.60
C MET A 7 -6.58 6.88 -10.57
N GLU A 8 -7.60 7.02 -11.42
CA GLU A 8 -8.70 6.05 -11.46
C GLU A 8 -8.20 4.66 -11.90
N SER A 9 -7.33 4.61 -12.92
CA SER A 9 -6.66 3.38 -13.34
C SER A 9 -5.83 2.73 -12.21
N ILE A 10 -5.13 3.52 -11.39
CA ILE A 10 -4.37 3.02 -10.23
C ILE A 10 -5.32 2.42 -9.18
N LEU A 11 -6.46 3.06 -8.92
CA LEU A 11 -7.45 2.57 -7.95
C LEU A 11 -8.09 1.26 -8.42
N ASP A 12 -8.41 1.14 -9.71
CA ASP A 12 -8.96 -0.10 -10.28
C ASP A 12 -7.96 -1.25 -10.23
N PHE A 13 -6.70 -0.97 -10.57
CA PHE A 13 -5.62 -1.94 -10.40
C PHE A 13 -5.52 -2.41 -8.94
N ALA A 14 -5.50 -1.47 -7.99
CA ALA A 14 -5.41 -1.79 -6.55
C ALA A 14 -6.61 -2.62 -6.06
N ARG A 15 -7.82 -2.38 -6.59
CA ARG A 15 -9.01 -3.19 -6.27
C ARG A 15 -8.89 -4.63 -6.79
N GLY A 16 -8.21 -4.83 -7.91
CA GLY A 16 -7.97 -6.14 -8.52
C GLY A 16 -6.88 -6.97 -7.84
N LEU A 17 -6.03 -6.38 -6.99
CA LEU A 17 -4.99 -7.12 -6.29
C LEU A 17 -5.56 -8.25 -5.42
N GLU A 18 -4.91 -9.41 -5.42
CA GLU A 18 -5.17 -10.48 -4.45
C GLU A 18 -4.49 -10.14 -3.10
N GLY A 19 -4.70 -10.97 -2.08
CA GLY A 19 -4.08 -10.79 -0.76
C GLY A 19 -2.55 -10.69 -0.83
N GLN A 20 -1.99 -9.71 -0.12
CA GLN A 20 -0.56 -9.39 -0.07
C GLN A 20 -0.05 -9.37 1.37
N LEU A 21 1.20 -9.77 1.56
CA LEU A 21 1.85 -9.59 2.86
C LEU A 21 2.16 -8.12 3.16
N THR A 22 2.50 -7.32 2.15
CA THR A 22 2.92 -5.93 2.34
C THR A 22 2.58 -5.08 1.11
N ALA A 23 2.14 -3.85 1.35
CA ALA A 23 2.10 -2.77 0.35
C ALA A 23 3.00 -1.61 0.82
N ALA A 24 3.82 -1.07 -0.08
CA ALA A 24 4.67 0.09 0.21
C ALA A 24 4.23 1.28 -0.65
N ILE A 25 4.09 2.45 -0.02
CA ILE A 25 3.64 3.69 -0.66
C ILE A 25 4.73 4.74 -0.46
N HIS A 26 5.16 5.36 -1.55
CA HIS A 26 6.15 6.44 -1.53
C HIS A 26 5.49 7.73 -2.01
N GLY A 27 5.64 8.79 -1.22
CA GLY A 27 5.03 10.09 -1.49
C GLY A 27 5.27 11.07 -0.35
N THR A 28 5.05 12.34 -0.64
CA THR A 28 5.04 13.41 0.36
C THR A 28 3.78 13.31 1.24
N PRO A 29 3.75 14.00 2.39
CA PRO A 29 2.54 14.07 3.23
C PRO A 29 1.31 14.61 2.50
N ASP A 30 1.50 15.48 1.50
CA ASP A 30 0.39 16.02 0.70
C ASP A 30 -0.14 14.95 -0.24
N ASP A 31 0.73 14.20 -0.93
CA ASP A 31 0.35 13.08 -1.80
C ASP A 31 -0.45 12.01 -1.03
N LEU A 32 0.01 11.66 0.18
CA LEU A 32 -0.67 10.66 1.02
C LEU A 32 -2.06 11.13 1.48
N ARG A 33 -2.24 12.43 1.70
CA ARG A 33 -3.54 13.01 2.05
C ARG A 33 -4.46 13.07 0.85
N GLU A 34 -3.95 13.48 -0.31
CA GLU A 34 -4.71 13.55 -1.56
C GLU A 34 -5.17 12.17 -2.04
N HIS A 35 -4.32 11.16 -1.88
CA HIS A 35 -4.58 9.80 -2.38
C HIS A 35 -4.99 8.82 -1.26
N ALA A 36 -5.62 9.32 -0.20
CA ALA A 36 -6.11 8.50 0.92
C ALA A 36 -7.04 7.35 0.48
N ALA A 37 -7.74 7.49 -0.66
CA ALA A 37 -8.57 6.43 -1.22
C ALA A 37 -7.77 5.17 -1.60
N LEU A 38 -6.56 5.34 -2.14
CA LEU A 38 -5.66 4.23 -2.48
C LEU A 38 -5.23 3.49 -1.21
N ILE A 39 -4.87 4.23 -0.16
CA ILE A 39 -4.49 3.66 1.14
C ILE A 39 -5.61 2.77 1.68
N ARG A 40 -6.86 3.26 1.67
CA ARG A 40 -8.02 2.47 2.14
C ARG A 40 -8.29 1.21 1.32
N ILE A 41 -7.94 1.20 0.03
CA ILE A 41 -8.04 -0.03 -0.77
C ILE A 41 -6.97 -1.00 -0.33
N LEU A 42 -5.72 -0.54 -0.22
CA LEU A 42 -4.57 -1.36 0.16
C LEU A 42 -4.69 -1.92 1.59
N GLU A 43 -5.36 -1.24 2.52
CA GLU A 43 -5.68 -1.74 3.86
C GLU A 43 -6.48 -3.04 3.84
N ARG A 44 -7.27 -3.26 2.79
CA ARG A 44 -8.04 -4.49 2.59
C ARG A 44 -7.31 -5.54 1.76
N LYS A 45 -6.15 -5.19 1.21
CA LYS A 45 -5.35 -6.04 0.33
C LYS A 45 -4.07 -6.52 0.98
N ALA A 46 -3.51 -5.77 1.93
CA ALA A 46 -2.24 -6.07 2.54
C ALA A 46 -2.36 -6.11 4.07
N GLY A 47 -1.73 -7.10 4.71
CA GLY A 47 -1.69 -7.13 6.18
C GLY A 47 -0.73 -6.13 6.80
N ARG A 48 0.16 -5.52 6.00
CA ARG A 48 1.04 -4.42 6.44
C ARG A 48 1.20 -3.37 5.36
N ILE A 49 1.04 -2.10 5.73
CA ILE A 49 1.33 -0.96 4.86
C ILE A 49 2.54 -0.21 5.40
N ILE A 50 3.48 0.13 4.52
CA ILE A 50 4.69 0.89 4.84
C ILE A 50 4.68 2.19 4.04
N PHE A 51 4.85 3.32 4.74
CA PHE A 51 5.00 4.62 4.11
C PHE A 51 6.47 4.99 4.03
N ASN A 52 6.93 5.38 2.84
CA ASN A 52 8.29 5.85 2.57
C ASN A 52 9.39 4.88 3.03
N GLY A 53 9.15 3.58 2.85
CA GLY A 53 10.07 2.50 3.19
C GLY A 53 9.80 1.24 2.36
N PHE A 54 10.65 0.23 2.50
CA PHE A 54 10.58 -0.99 1.69
C PHE A 54 10.07 -2.19 2.50
N GLY A 55 9.40 -3.14 1.82
CA GLY A 55 8.75 -4.29 2.44
C GLY A 55 9.66 -5.42 2.94
N THR A 56 10.97 -5.34 2.74
CA THR A 56 11.91 -6.43 3.04
C THR A 56 12.19 -6.63 4.53
N GLY A 57 12.10 -5.57 5.33
CA GLY A 57 12.34 -5.64 6.78
C GLY A 57 11.14 -6.20 7.55
N ILE A 58 11.36 -7.23 8.37
CA ILE A 58 10.39 -7.75 9.34
C ILE A 58 10.95 -7.54 10.74
N GLU A 59 10.40 -6.58 11.47
CA GLU A 59 10.72 -6.36 12.88
C GLU A 59 9.86 -7.27 13.77
N PRO A 60 10.46 -8.13 14.62
CA PRO A 60 9.69 -8.97 15.54
C PRO A 60 9.21 -8.14 16.74
N CYS A 61 8.04 -7.51 16.60
CA CYS A 61 7.41 -6.71 17.65
C CYS A 61 5.93 -7.06 17.82
N PRO A 62 5.29 -6.71 18.97
CA PRO A 62 3.88 -7.04 19.22
C PRO A 62 2.90 -6.45 18.21
N SER A 63 3.26 -5.35 17.54
CA SER A 63 2.46 -4.72 16.49
C SER A 63 2.70 -5.31 15.10
N MET A 64 3.54 -6.34 14.97
CA MET A 64 3.86 -6.91 13.66
C MET A 64 2.69 -7.75 13.12
N HIS A 65 2.31 -7.45 11.88
CA HIS A 65 1.36 -8.24 11.10
C HIS A 65 2.12 -8.88 9.92
N HIS A 66 2.40 -10.18 10.03
CA HIS A 66 3.11 -10.97 9.02
C HIS A 66 2.19 -12.05 8.42
N GLY A 67 1.22 -11.59 7.65
CA GLY A 67 0.14 -12.35 7.03
C GLY A 67 -0.83 -11.35 6.38
N GLY A 68 -1.98 -11.80 5.87
CA GLY A 68 -2.98 -10.94 5.22
C GLY A 68 -3.26 -11.33 3.79
#